data_AF-A0A2H5YCV3-F1
#
_entry.id   AF-A0A2H5YCV3-F1
#
_cell.length_a   1.000
_cell.length_b   1.000
_cell.length_c   1.000
_cell.angle_alpha   90.00
_cell.angle_beta   90.00
_cell.angle_gamma   90.00
#
_symmetry.space_group_name_H-M   'P 1'
#
loop_
_entity.id
_entity.type
_entity.pdbx_description
1 polymer ?
#
loop_
_entity_poly.entity_id
_entity_poly.type
_entity_poly.pdbx_seq_one_letter_code
_entity_poly.pdbx_strand_id
1 'polypeptide(L)' 'MLWDVRSRAEYTGENTRGNKRAGHMPGAVHLEWLDLMDRETHTFKDPATLRRLLQEKGITPEKEVVAY' A
#
# COMPACT_ATOMS: atom_id res chain seq x y z
N MET A 1 -6.04 -6.51 9.38
CA MET A 1 -4.68 -5.98 9.11
C MET A 1 -4.79 -4.58 8.54
N LEU A 2 -3.83 -3.71 8.86
CA LEU A 2 -3.79 -2.35 8.34
C LEU A 2 -2.92 -2.32 7.09
N TRP A 3 -3.43 -1.76 6.01
CA TRP A 3 -2.72 -1.59 4.75
C TRP A 3 -2.53 -0.09 4.46
N ASP A 4 -1.27 0.36 4.51
CA ASP A 4 -0.89 1.72 4.17
C ASP A 4 -0.61 1.84 2.68
N VAL A 5 -1.43 2.62 1.97
CA VAL A 5 -1.32 2.80 0.51
C VAL A 5 -0.56 4.06 0.11
N ARG A 6 -0.07 4.84 1.08
CA ARG A 6 0.65 6.10 0.83
C ARG A 6 2.04 5.84 0.25
N SER A 7 2.75 6.91 -0.08
CA SER A 7 4.12 6.79 -0.59
C SER A 7 5.08 6.15 0.41
N ARG A 8 6.15 5.50 -0.07
CA ARG A 8 7.22 4.96 0.80
C ARG A 8 7.74 6.00 1.80
N ALA A 9 7.96 7.23 1.34
CA ALA A 9 8.50 8.31 2.18
C ALA A 9 7.51 8.74 3.29
N GLU A 10 6.21 8.70 3.01
CA GLU A 10 5.18 8.91 4.05
C GLU A 10 5.15 7.77 5.07
N TYR A 11 5.26 6.53 4.58
CA TYR A 11 5.29 5.34 5.43
C TYR A 11 6.53 5.28 6.35
N THR A 12 7.72 5.63 5.86
CA THR A 12 8.94 5.68 6.69
C THR A 12 9.02 6.92 7.56
N GLY A 13 8.23 7.95 7.24
CA GLY A 13 8.22 9.23 7.95
C GLY A 13 9.27 10.23 7.44
N GLU A 14 9.98 9.91 6.37
CA GLU A 14 10.88 10.84 5.66
C GLU A 14 10.12 12.03 5.06
N ASN A 15 8.85 11.84 4.68
CA ASN A 15 7.96 12.90 4.22
C ASN A 15 6.69 12.92 5.08
N THR A 16 6.53 13.97 5.89
CA THR A 16 5.36 14.08 6.77
C THR A 16 4.10 14.52 6.05
N ARG A 17 4.20 15.12 4.86
CA ARG A 17 3.10 15.82 4.17
C ARG A 17 2.40 16.86 5.05
N GLY A 18 3.09 17.42 6.04
CA GLY A 18 2.49 18.35 7.01
C GLY A 18 1.68 17.70 8.14
N ASN A 19 1.70 16.36 8.26
CA ASN A 19 1.07 15.66 9.36
C ASN A 19 1.79 15.91 10.69
N LYS A 20 1.02 15.95 11.79
CA LYS A 20 1.56 16.12 13.15
C LYS A 20 2.48 14.98 13.59
N ARG A 21 2.30 13.79 13.02
CA ARG A 21 3.10 12.58 13.30
C ARG A 21 3.53 11.97 11.97
N ALA A 22 4.82 11.64 11.87
CA ALA A 22 5.41 11.01 10.71
C ALA A 22 5.33 9.47 10.81
N GLY A 23 5.48 8.79 9.68
CA GLY A 23 5.52 7.34 9.60
C GLY A 23 4.15 6.69 9.48
N HIS A 24 4.02 5.48 10.02
CA HIS A 24 2.85 4.62 9.90
C HIS A 24 2.39 4.08 11.26
N MET A 25 1.18 3.53 11.28
CA MET A 25 0.67 2.84 12.47
C MET A 25 1.46 1.54 12.69
N PRO A 26 1.89 1.22 13.93
CA PRO A 26 2.59 -0.02 14.22
C PRO A 26 1.83 -1.25 13.70
N GLY A 27 2.53 -2.10 12.95
CA GLY A 27 1.95 -3.32 12.35
C GLY A 27 1.22 -3.10 11.02
N ALA A 28 1.16 -1.87 10.49
CA ALA A 28 0.69 -1.64 9.13
C ALA A 28 1.65 -2.23 8.09
N VAL A 29 1.10 -2.76 7.01
CA VAL A 29 1.85 -3.27 5.86
C VAL A 29 1.83 -2.23 4.75
N HIS A 30 2.99 -1.96 4.15
CA HIS A 30 3.12 -1.01 3.04
C HIS A 30 3.04 -1.67 1.67
N LEU A 31 2.12 -1.17 0.85
CA LEU A 31 2.08 -1.37 -0.60
C LEU A 31 1.38 -0.15 -1.19
N GLU A 32 2.11 0.67 -1.95
CA GLU A 32 1.60 1.93 -2.45
C GLU A 32 0.53 1.69 -3.54
N TRP A 33 -0.50 2.53 -3.61
CA TRP A 33 -1.55 2.37 -4.63
C TRP A 33 -0.98 2.44 -6.06
N LEU A 34 0.08 3.24 -6.28
CA LEU A 34 0.78 3.32 -7.57
C LEU A 34 1.46 2.00 -7.96
N ASP A 35 1.81 1.12 -7.02
CA ASP A 35 2.38 -0.19 -7.33
C ASP A 35 1.35 -1.12 -7.98
N LEU A 36 0.06 -0.84 -7.80
CA LEU A 36 -1.06 -1.57 -8.42
C LEU A 36 -1.44 -1.04 -9.80
N MET A 37 -0.83 0.07 -10.22
CA MET A 37 -1.15 0.74 -11.46
C MET A 37 -0.06 0.53 -12.51
N ASP A 38 -0.50 0.42 -13.75
CA ASP A 38 0.35 0.55 -14.92
C ASP A 38 0.71 2.03 -15.13
N ARG A 39 2.00 2.32 -15.26
CA ARG A 39 2.50 3.71 -15.27
C ARG A 39 2.31 4.40 -16.62
N GLU A 40 2.12 3.64 -17.70
CA GLU A 40 1.99 4.20 -19.05
C GLU A 40 0.52 4.46 -19.37
N THR A 41 -0.33 3.49 -19.04
CA THR A 41 -1.76 3.51 -19.36
C THR A 41 -2.60 4.15 -18.25
N HIS A 42 -2.04 4.34 -17.05
CA HIS A 42 -2.77 4.78 -15.87
C HIS A 42 -3.99 3.91 -15.54
N THR A 43 -3.91 2.61 -15.86
CA THR A 43 -4.94 1.62 -15.52
C THR A 43 -4.44 0.68 -14.43
N PHE A 44 -5.34 -0.14 -13.87
CA PHE A 44 -4.91 -1.21 -12.98
C PHE A 44 -4.11 -2.27 -13.74
N LYS A 45 -3.09 -2.83 -13.08
CA LYS A 45 -2.40 -4.02 -13.58
C LYS A 45 -3.38 -5.18 -13.73
N ASP A 46 -2.99 -6.19 -14.51
CA ASP A 46 -3.83 -7.35 -14.73
C ASP A 46 -4.16 -8.10 -13.42
N PRO A 47 -5.29 -8.82 -13.36
CA PRO A 47 -5.73 -9.47 -12.12
C PRO A 47 -4.78 -10.53 -11.56
N ALA A 48 -3.90 -11.14 -12.36
CA ALA A 48 -2.94 -12.12 -11.86
C ALA A 48 -1.77 -11.41 -11.16
N THR A 49 -1.26 -10.34 -11.78
CA THR A 49 -0.23 -9.49 -11.18
C THR A 49 -0.70 -8.85 -9.88
N LEU A 50 -1.93 -8.31 -9.86
CA LEU A 50 -2.51 -7.73 -8.63
C LEU A 50 -2.59 -8.74 -7.49
N ARG A 51 -3.11 -9.95 -7.76
CA ARG A 51 -3.19 -11.01 -6.75
C ARG A 51 -1.82 -11.37 -6.20
N ARG A 52 -0.81 -11.48 -7.07
CA ARG A 52 0.57 -11.77 -6.65
C ARG A 52 1.11 -10.68 -5.72
N LEU A 53 1.02 -9.41 -6.11
CA LEU A 53 1.53 -8.29 -5.32
C LEU A 53 0.88 -8.20 -3.94
N LEU A 54 -0.43 -8.42 -3.87
CA LEU A 54 -1.18 -8.43 -2.59
C LEU A 54 -0.78 -9.63 -1.71
N GLN A 55 -0.68 -10.83 -2.30
CA GLN A 55 -0.30 -12.04 -1.58
C GLN A 55 1.14 -11.99 -1.03
N GLU A 56 2.09 -11.42 -1.77
CA GLU A 56 3.48 -11.19 -1.31
C GLU A 56 3.53 -10.30 -0.05
N LYS A 57 2.52 -9.47 0.15
CA LYS A 57 2.34 -8.62 1.34
C LYS A 57 1.45 -9.25 2.41
N GLY A 58 1.00 -10.48 2.19
CA GLY A 58 0.08 -11.18 3.07
C GLY A 58 -1.33 -10.60 3.09
N ILE A 59 -1.69 -9.77 2.10
CA ILE A 59 -3.04 -9.23 1.89
C ILE A 59 -3.82 -10.27 1.09
N THR A 60 -4.67 -11.03 1.78
CA THR A 60 -5.40 -12.16 1.18
C THR A 60 -6.91 -12.06 1.48
N PRO A 61 -7.78 -12.65 0.65
CA PRO A 61 -9.24 -12.58 0.83
C PRO A 61 -9.75 -13.14 2.17
N GLU A 62 -8.97 -14.02 2.80
CA GLU A 62 -9.33 -14.69 4.06
C GLU A 62 -9.07 -13.82 5.28
N LYS A 63 -8.40 -12.68 5.12
CA LYS A 63 -8.08 -11.74 6.19
C LYS A 63 -8.98 -10.51 6.09
N GLU A 64 -9.38 -9.99 7.24
CA GLU A 64 -9.94 -8.64 7.31
C GLU A 64 -8.82 -7.63 7.01
N VAL A 65 -9.01 -6.78 6.00
CA VAL A 65 -8.04 -5.78 5.55
C VAL A 65 -8.70 -4.41 5.59
N VAL A 66 -8.04 -3.44 6.25
CA VAL A 66 -8.46 -2.05 6.27
C VAL A 66 -7.35 -1.22 5.64
N ALA A 67 -7.65 -0.54 4.53
CA ALA A 67 -6.76 0.39 3.88
C ALA A 67 -6.93 1.82 4.46
N TYR A 68 -5.84 2.59 4.54
CA TYR A 68 -5.85 3.98 5.01
C TYR A 68 -4.77 4.84 4.34
#